data_AF-A0A2T0VC21-F1
#
_entry.id   AF-A0A2T0VC21-F1
#
_cell.length_a   1.000
_cell.length_b   1.000
_cell.length_c   1.000
_cell.angle_alpha   90.00
_cell.angle_beta   90.00
_cell.angle_gamma   90.00
#
_symmetry.space_group_name_H-M   'P 1'
#
loop_
_entity.id
_entity.type
_entity.pdbx_description
1 polymer ?
#
loop_
_entity_poly.entity_id
_entity_poly.type
_entity_poly.pdbx_seq_one_letter_code
_entity_poly.pdbx_strand_id
1 'polypeptide(L)'
;MAQTNIDVSRLVAVLDARIEADKLSWRQAAGQIGVSPSLLSRLRNRQRPDLDAYVLIVRWLNMSTEDFLEREGHREEQPELTSEVSALLRARRDLSDGDKMLLENVFKSGLQVVRSTRAEM
;
A
#
# COMPACT_ATOMS: atom_id res chain seq x y z
N MET A 1 -23.73 -10.39 10.59
CA MET A 1 -22.33 -10.83 10.72
C MET A 1 -21.52 -9.84 9.92
N ALA A 2 -20.49 -9.22 10.51
CA ALA A 2 -19.63 -8.29 9.78
C ALA A 2 -19.00 -9.05 8.62
N GLN A 3 -19.31 -8.66 7.39
CA GLN A 3 -18.78 -9.31 6.21
C GLN A 3 -17.37 -8.73 6.02
N THR A 4 -16.34 -9.40 6.55
CA THR A 4 -14.96 -8.95 6.40
C THR A 4 -14.60 -8.98 4.92
N ASN A 5 -14.65 -7.81 4.29
CA ASN A 5 -14.44 -7.68 2.86
C ASN A 5 -13.00 -7.22 2.60
N ILE A 6 -12.31 -7.90 1.68
CA ILE A 6 -10.95 -7.54 1.29
C ILE A 6 -11.02 -6.45 0.22
N ASP A 7 -10.36 -5.32 0.46
CA ASP A 7 -10.10 -4.31 -0.56
C ASP A 7 -9.04 -4.82 -1.55
N VAL A 8 -9.52 -5.55 -2.57
CA VAL A 8 -8.69 -6.11 -3.63
C VAL A 8 -7.96 -5.03 -4.42
N SER A 9 -8.56 -3.84 -4.57
CA SER A 9 -7.94 -2.75 -5.34
C SER A 9 -6.71 -2.22 -4.61
N ARG A 10 -6.83 -1.99 -3.29
CA ARG A 10 -5.70 -1.61 -2.45
C ARG A 10 -4.63 -2.69 -2.43
N LEU A 11 -5.02 -3.95 -2.31
CA LEU A 11 -4.06 -5.08 -2.32
C LEU A 11 -3.26 -5.14 -3.63
N VAL A 12 -3.93 -4.98 -4.78
CA VAL A 12 -3.26 -4.95 -6.10
C VAL A 12 -2.33 -3.74 -6.23
N ALA A 13 -2.74 -2.56 -5.77
CA ALA A 13 -1.92 -1.34 -5.86
C ALA A 13 -0.62 -1.46 -5.04
N VAL A 14 -0.70 -2.01 -3.82
CA VAL A 14 0.48 -2.24 -2.99
C VAL A 14 1.39 -3.33 -3.57
N LEU A 15 0.81 -4.40 -4.13
CA LEU A 15 1.55 -5.42 -4.85
C LEU A 15 2.34 -4.83 -6.03
N ASP A 16 1.68 -4.02 -6.86
CA ASP A 16 2.31 -3.42 -8.04
C ASP A 16 3.49 -2.53 -7.64
N ALA A 17 3.29 -1.67 -6.64
CA ALA A 17 4.36 -0.81 -6.11
C ALA A 17 5.56 -1.60 -5.58
N ARG A 18 5.30 -2.70 -4.85
CA ARG A 18 6.38 -3.56 -4.33
C ARG A 18 7.12 -4.29 -5.45
N ILE A 19 6.37 -4.82 -6.43
CA ILE A 19 6.91 -5.55 -7.59
C ILE A 19 7.79 -4.63 -8.44
N GLU A 20 7.35 -3.40 -8.68
CA GLU A 20 8.10 -2.39 -9.42
C GLU A 20 9.38 -1.98 -8.67
N ALA A 21 9.28 -1.71 -7.37
CA ALA A 21 10.43 -1.35 -6.54
C ALA A 21 11.52 -2.44 -6.52
N ASP A 22 11.11 -3.71 -6.47
CA ASP A 22 12.03 -4.86 -6.49
C ASP A 22 12.43 -5.28 -7.92
N LYS A 23 11.97 -4.56 -8.95
CA LYS A 23 12.22 -4.86 -10.38
C LYS A 23 11.84 -6.29 -10.79
N LEU A 24 10.76 -6.79 -10.21
CA LEU A 24 10.24 -8.13 -10.49
C LEU A 24 9.17 -8.07 -11.59
N SER A 25 9.02 -9.17 -12.31
CA SER A 25 7.78 -9.44 -13.04
C SER A 25 6.73 -10.02 -12.10
N TRP A 26 5.45 -9.81 -12.41
CA TRP A 26 4.33 -10.44 -11.70
C TRP A 26 4.46 -11.97 -11.58
N ARG A 27 5.07 -12.63 -12.57
CA ARG A 27 5.31 -14.08 -12.53
C ARG A 27 6.40 -14.46 -11.53
N GLN A 28 7.46 -13.66 -11.42
CA GLN A 28 8.51 -13.87 -10.41
C GLN A 28 7.97 -13.60 -9.01
N ALA A 29 7.18 -12.54 -8.84
CA ALA A 29 6.51 -12.23 -7.57
C ALA A 29 5.60 -13.38 -7.11
N ALA A 30 4.79 -13.95 -8.01
CA ALA A 30 3.96 -15.13 -7.71
C ALA A 30 4.81 -16.30 -7.16
N GLY A 31 5.97 -16.56 -7.77
CA GLY A 31 6.91 -17.57 -7.31
C GLY A 31 7.50 -17.29 -5.92
N GLN A 32 7.80 -16.03 -5.60
CA GLN A 32 8.30 -15.63 -4.29
C GLN A 32 7.22 -15.69 -3.19
N ILE A 33 5.98 -15.35 -3.52
CA ILE A 33 4.83 -15.41 -2.62
C ILE A 33 4.41 -16.87 -2.35
N GLY A 34 4.71 -17.78 -3.29
CA GLY A 34 4.28 -19.18 -3.22
C GLY A 34 2.87 -19.40 -3.77
N VAL A 35 2.41 -18.56 -4.70
CA VAL A 35 1.09 -18.67 -5.36
C VAL A 35 1.23 -18.88 -6.86
N SER A 36 0.17 -19.35 -7.51
CA SER A 36 0.18 -19.50 -8.98
C SER A 36 0.15 -18.12 -9.69
N PRO A 37 0.83 -17.96 -10.84
CA PRO A 37 0.73 -16.73 -11.64
C PRO A 37 -0.72 -16.38 -12.04
N SER A 38 -1.55 -17.41 -12.29
CA SER A 38 -2.96 -17.25 -12.59
C SER A 38 -3.75 -16.66 -11.41
N LEU A 39 -3.34 -16.90 -10.16
CA LEU A 39 -3.93 -16.27 -8.98
C LEU A 39 -3.69 -14.76 -9.00
N LEU A 40 -2.46 -14.32 -9.22
CA LEU A 40 -2.17 -12.88 -9.30
C LEU A 40 -2.83 -12.21 -10.51
N SER A 41 -2.96 -12.93 -11.64
CA SER A 41 -3.72 -12.42 -12.78
C SER A 41 -5.21 -12.23 -12.46
N ARG A 42 -5.84 -13.20 -11.76
CA ARG A 42 -7.21 -13.07 -11.26
C ARG A 42 -7.36 -11.91 -10.28
N LEU A 43 -6.39 -11.73 -9.39
CA LEU A 43 -6.36 -10.63 -8.43
C LEU A 43 -6.34 -9.25 -9.13
N ARG A 44 -5.48 -9.09 -10.15
CA ARG A 44 -5.44 -7.87 -11.00
C ARG A 44 -6.77 -7.60 -11.71
N ASN A 45 -7.51 -8.65 -12.03
CA ASN A 45 -8.85 -8.57 -12.60
C ASN A 45 -9.95 -8.42 -11.52
N ARG A 46 -9.59 -7.94 -10.33
CA ARG A 46 -10.49 -7.66 -9.19
C ARG A 46 -11.20 -8.89 -8.61
N GLN A 47 -10.69 -10.09 -8.88
CA GLN A 47 -11.21 -11.31 -8.24
C GLN A 47 -10.58 -11.48 -6.87
N ARG A 48 -11.38 -11.93 -5.90
CA ARG A 48 -10.91 -12.09 -4.52
C ARG A 48 -9.97 -13.30 -4.40
N PRO A 49 -8.87 -13.16 -3.64
CA PRO A 49 -8.10 -14.31 -3.21
C PRO A 49 -8.89 -15.10 -2.16
N ASP A 50 -8.58 -16.39 -2.02
CA ASP A 50 -8.96 -17.15 -0.83
C ASP A 50 -8.12 -16.72 0.38
N LEU A 51 -8.45 -17.26 1.56
CA LEU A 51 -7.79 -16.89 2.82
C LEU A 51 -6.30 -17.22 2.79
N ASP A 52 -5.92 -18.38 2.26
CA ASP A 52 -4.53 -18.83 2.25
C ASP A 52 -3.67 -17.95 1.34
N ALA A 53 -4.14 -17.70 0.12
CA ALA A 53 -3.45 -16.82 -0.81
C ALA A 53 -3.36 -15.38 -0.27
N TYR A 54 -4.42 -14.90 0.37
CA TYR A 54 -4.42 -13.60 1.01
C TYR A 54 -3.36 -13.48 2.11
N VAL A 55 -3.28 -14.45 3.02
CA VAL A 55 -2.29 -14.46 4.10
C VAL A 55 -0.86 -14.53 3.54
N LEU A 56 -0.62 -15.34 2.50
CA LEU A 56 0.69 -15.43 1.85
C LEU A 56 1.11 -14.09 1.22
N ILE A 57 0.19 -13.43 0.51
CA ILE A 57 0.44 -12.13 -0.10
C ILE A 57 0.78 -11.08 0.97
N VAL A 58 -0.04 -10.95 2.01
CA VAL A 58 0.13 -9.94 3.06
C VAL A 58 1.45 -10.16 3.83
N ARG A 59 1.82 -11.42 4.08
CA ARG A 59 3.11 -11.76 4.70
C ARG A 59 4.29 -11.37 3.82
N TRP A 60 4.22 -11.64 2.51
CA TRP A 60 5.28 -11.24 1.58
C TRP A 60 5.43 -9.71 1.50
N LEU A 61 4.33 -8.97 1.63
CA LEU A 61 4.34 -7.50 1.72
C LEU A 61 4.85 -6.97 3.06
N ASN A 62 5.01 -7.83 4.08
CA ASN A 62 5.35 -7.45 5.45
C ASN A 62 4.37 -6.41 6.03
N MET A 63 3.06 -6.62 5.81
CA MET A 63 1.98 -5.75 6.27
C MET A 63 0.97 -6.53 7.15
N SER A 64 0.01 -5.83 7.77
CA SER A 64 -1.07 -6.47 8.52
C SER A 64 -2.21 -6.88 7.59
N THR A 65 -2.92 -7.96 7.93
CA THR A 65 -4.16 -8.31 7.21
C THR A 65 -5.20 -7.21 7.37
N GLU A 66 -5.24 -6.56 8.53
CA GLU A 66 -6.19 -5.47 8.79
C GLU A 66 -6.01 -4.27 7.85
N ASP A 67 -4.85 -4.11 7.22
CA ASP A 67 -4.57 -3.01 6.28
C ASP A 67 -5.38 -3.12 4.98
N PHE A 68 -5.88 -4.31 4.66
CA PHE A 68 -6.59 -4.59 3.40
C PHE A 68 -8.06 -4.96 3.63
N LEU A 69 -8.58 -4.79 4.83
CA LEU A 69 -10.00 -4.99 5.09
C LEU A 69 -10.75 -3.68 4.84
N GLU A 70 -11.90 -3.76 4.15
CA GLU A 70 -12.81 -2.64 4.00
C GLU A 70 -13.27 -2.21 5.39
N ARG A 71 -12.98 -0.95 5.76
CA ARG A 71 -13.45 -0.36 7.01
C ARG A 71 -14.88 0.14 6.78
N GLU A 72 -15.86 -0.56 7.33
CA GLU A 72 -17.24 -0.07 7.36
C GLU A 72 -17.32 1.18 8.26
N GLY A 73 -17.65 2.33 7.69
CA GLY A 73 -18.40 3.37 8.41
C GLY A 73 -17.65 4.34 9.34
N HIS A 74 -16.34 4.29 9.49
CA HIS A 74 -15.62 5.31 10.26
C HIS A 74 -14.70 6.15 9.37
N ARG A 75 -15.10 7.42 9.14
CA ARG A 75 -14.11 8.49 8.99
C ARG A 75 -13.44 8.62 10.35
N GLU A 76 -12.53 7.71 10.67
CA GLU A 76 -11.54 7.99 11.70
C GLU A 76 -10.92 9.34 11.34
N GLU A 77 -10.80 10.24 12.32
CA GLU A 77 -10.04 11.48 12.15
C GLU A 77 -8.62 11.05 11.77
N GLN A 78 -8.36 11.00 10.47
CA GLN A 78 -7.05 10.62 9.96
C GLN A 78 -6.09 11.66 10.52
N PRO A 79 -5.01 11.23 11.21
CA PRO A 79 -3.95 12.13 11.62
C PRO A 79 -3.54 13.01 10.44
N GLU A 80 -3.08 14.22 10.75
CA GLU A 80 -2.62 15.15 9.73
C GLU A 80 -1.58 14.44 8.85
N LEU A 81 -1.85 14.38 7.54
CA LEU A 81 -1.12 13.50 6.61
C LEU A 81 0.39 13.75 6.61
N THR A 82 0.84 14.98 6.81
CA THR A 82 2.29 15.24 6.93
C THR A 82 2.86 14.60 8.18
N SER A 83 2.13 14.61 9.29
CA SER A 83 2.53 13.97 10.55
C SER A 83 2.69 12.46 10.42
N GLU A 84 1.81 11.77 9.70
CA GLU A 84 1.95 10.33 9.41
C GLU A 84 3.20 10.04 8.59
N VAL A 85 3.40 10.79 7.50
CA VAL A 85 4.57 10.61 6.63
C VAL A 85 5.86 10.89 7.38
N SER A 86 5.92 11.94 8.21
CA SER A 86 7.09 12.21 9.05
C SER A 86 7.36 11.08 10.04
N ALA A 87 6.33 10.43 10.60
CA ALA A 87 6.51 9.28 11.48
C ALA A 87 7.08 8.06 10.73
N LEU A 88 6.55 7.77 9.53
CA LEU A 88 7.04 6.69 8.67
C LEU A 88 8.50 6.91 8.27
N LEU A 89 8.87 8.13 7.86
CA LEU A 89 10.26 8.46 7.49
C LEU A 89 11.21 8.35 8.69
N ARG A 90 10.80 8.75 9.89
CA ARG A 90 11.61 8.59 11.11
C ARG A 90 11.88 7.12 11.45
N ALA A 91 10.93 6.22 11.20
CA ALA A 91 11.08 4.80 11.46
C ALA A 91 12.08 4.08 10.53
N ARG A 92 12.46 4.70 9.40
CA ARG A 92 13.40 4.13 8.43
C ARG A 92 14.84 4.18 8.96
N ARG A 93 15.45 3.00 9.10
CA ARG A 93 16.84 2.82 9.55
C ARG A 93 17.85 2.83 8.40
N ASP A 94 17.37 2.65 7.18
CA ASP A 94 18.14 2.58 5.94
C ASP A 94 18.36 3.95 5.28
N LEU A 95 17.76 5.02 5.83
CA LEU A 95 17.85 6.38 5.31
C LEU A 95 18.63 7.29 6.26
N SER A 96 19.48 8.16 5.72
CA SER A 96 20.11 9.22 6.48
C SER A 96 19.11 10.32 6.87
N ASP A 97 19.47 11.18 7.82
CA ASP A 97 18.61 12.31 8.19
C ASP A 97 18.43 13.30 7.04
N GLY A 98 19.45 13.45 6.18
CA GLY A 98 19.37 14.22 4.95
C GLY A 98 18.35 13.64 3.97
N ASP A 99 18.36 12.31 3.77
CA ASP A 99 17.40 11.63 2.89
C ASP A 99 15.97 11.79 3.40
N LYS A 100 15.77 11.63 4.72
CA LYS A 100 14.47 11.81 5.37
C LYS A 100 13.94 13.22 5.17
N MET A 101 14.78 14.24 5.39
CA MET A 101 14.41 15.65 5.18
C MET A 101 14.06 15.95 3.71
N LEU A 102 14.84 15.42 2.77
CA LEU A 102 14.59 15.60 1.35
C LEU A 102 13.22 15.02 0.95
N LEU A 103 12.95 13.77 1.33
CA LEU A 103 11.68 13.10 1.02
C LEU A 103 10.49 13.83 1.66
N GLU A 104 10.63 14.31 2.90
CA GLU A 104 9.59 15.09 3.57
C GLU A 104 9.31 16.43 2.85
N ASN A 105 10.33 17.11 2.35
CA ASN A 105 10.16 18.36 1.61
C ASN A 105 9.48 18.16 0.25
N VAL A 106 9.85 17.10 -0.48
CA VAL A 106 9.20 16.72 -1.73
C VAL A 106 7.72 16.43 -1.48
N PHE A 107 7.40 15.67 -0.43
CA PHE A 107 6.03 15.35 -0.05
C PHE A 107 5.21 16.61 0.28
N LYS A 108 5.74 17.51 1.12
CA LYS A 108 5.07 18.77 1.50
C LYS A 108 4.80 19.65 0.29
N SER A 109 5.75 19.74 -0.64
CA SER A 109 5.62 20.52 -1.87
C SER A 109 4.52 19.95 -2.77
N GLY A 110 4.48 18.63 -2.96
CA GLY A 110 3.41 17.96 -3.72
C GLY A 110 2.03 18.16 -3.09
N LEU A 111 1.94 18.06 -1.76
CA LEU A 111 0.69 18.27 -1.03
C LEU A 111 0.18 19.71 -1.16
N GLN A 112 1.08 20.70 -1.18
CA GLN A 112 0.72 22.10 -1.42
C GLN A 112 0.07 22.27 -2.80
N VAL A 113 0.66 21.69 -3.85
CA VAL A 113 0.10 21.74 -5.21
C VAL A 113 -1.30 21.12 -5.25
N VAL A 114 -1.49 19.93 -4.68
CA VAL A 114 -2.80 19.26 -4.63
C VAL A 114 -3.84 20.13 -3.92
N ARG A 115 -3.47 20.78 -2.81
CA ARG A 115 -4.37 21.68 -2.07
C ARG A 115 -4.72 22.93 -2.87
N SER A 116 -3.74 23.54 -3.56
CA SER A 116 -3.96 24.70 -4.42
C SER A 116 -4.88 24.37 -5.61
N THR A 117 -4.63 23.27 -6.34
CA THR A 117 -5.47 22.86 -7.48
C THR A 117 -6.90 22.53 -7.06
N ARG A 118 -7.09 21.97 -5.87
CA ARG A 118 -8.44 21.69 -5.32
C ARG A 118 -9.17 22.93 -4.83
N ALA A 119 -8.47 24.02 -4.52
CA ALA A 119 -9.07 25.30 -4.14
C ALA A 119 -9.49 26.14 -5.36
N GLU A 120 -8.93 25.85 -6.54
CA GLU A 120 -9.25 26.50 -7.81
C GLU A 120 -10.40 25.82 -8.58
N MET A 121 -10.84 24.64 -8.14
CA MET A 121 -12.00 23.88 -8.68
C MET A 121 -13.23 24.03 -7.81
#